data_AF-A0A936DAP3-F1
#
_entry.id   AF-A0A936DAP3-F1
#
_cell.length_a   1.000
_cell.length_b   1.000
_cell.length_c   1.000
_cell.angle_alpha   90.00
_cell.angle_beta   90.00
_cell.angle_gamma   90.00
#
_symmetry.space_group_name_H-M   'P 1'
#
loop_
_entity.id
_entity.type
_entity.pdbx_description
1 polymer ?
#
loop_
_entity_poly.entity_id
_entity_poly.type
_entity_poly.pdbx_seq_one_letter_code
_entity_poly.pdbx_strand_id
1 'polypeptide(L)'
;MAHRLTRLFAAIGLLVPAAVACGASAQPDSGDAAPSTTSSPTGTTSPTGSVPPDVDGAAPDGGDGGAPSPPYDGVQAKASHNSYERDEPLFDQLVHHKVRALELDIHNGKRFQPSLANDFYVYHFDAPGFDGTSCTKLSDCIGALAAYHRAVPEHDVVTVFVDVKDDFEAFHSPDDLDAQLLKLGRSTIFTPADWLARCPGAPSLRGAITPPCTMPKLDELRGKVVFALTGGTSCGAGAKLEAYVAGGAEKRLGFIAPETSQECSLAEYEANKKHVVFLNFEAGATATASEAARARYLTRVYNLNDSASFGRAKAAGAHFLGTNNVNALEDPWATTASADGYPFTCLGGCPGRRELGDVLGLEARSGDLVGAADGVYFVHEPNVTDAVTWTAGISVASSHVDRGAEGCLMARASIDQGAPFFAVCRPADVDTVRVFRRETASANVATATASYPTDGIYSSESTFFARLTVTPQGAGSRVKGEGSVDGVRWVTLDERTFAVRLALQGVAATGKAAAPSRAFFAGLTRAASGSSAPGRSKLTATESIGQVTGRRVD
;
A
#
# COMPACT_ATOMS: atom_id res chain seq x y z
N MET A 1 -13.50 11.91 0.11
CA MET A 1 -14.99 11.81 0.29
C MET A 1 -15.76 13.17 0.44
N ALA A 2 -15.47 14.23 -0.34
CA ALA A 2 -16.10 15.57 -0.20
C ALA A 2 -17.04 16.02 -1.35
N HIS A 3 -17.50 15.13 -2.23
CA HIS A 3 -18.30 15.49 -3.42
C HIS A 3 -19.62 14.73 -3.60
N ARG A 4 -20.22 14.21 -2.53
CA ARG A 4 -21.52 13.51 -2.60
C ARG A 4 -22.64 14.07 -1.70
N LEU A 5 -22.68 15.38 -1.46
CA LEU A 5 -23.75 16.01 -0.67
C LEU A 5 -24.22 17.35 -1.27
N THR A 6 -24.78 17.34 -2.48
CA THR A 6 -25.44 18.55 -3.02
C THR A 6 -26.75 18.32 -3.76
N ARG A 7 -27.40 17.16 -3.62
CA ARG A 7 -28.74 16.93 -4.18
C ARG A 7 -29.58 15.98 -3.32
N LEU A 8 -29.88 16.36 -2.07
CA LEU A 8 -31.02 15.78 -1.34
C LEU A 8 -31.46 16.57 -0.10
N PHE A 9 -31.64 17.89 -0.18
CA PHE A 9 -32.39 18.61 0.86
C PHE A 9 -33.16 19.78 0.25
N ALA A 10 -34.32 19.46 -0.33
CA ALA A 10 -35.42 20.39 -0.49
C ALA A 10 -36.66 19.70 0.10
N ALA A 11 -37.36 20.39 0.99
CA ALA A 11 -38.51 19.96 1.78
C ALA A 11 -38.21 19.12 3.03
N ILE A 12 -37.93 19.81 4.14
CA ILE A 12 -38.69 19.72 5.40
C ILE A 12 -38.28 20.96 6.21
N GLY A 13 -39.22 21.88 6.38
CA GLY A 13 -39.05 23.05 7.22
C GLY A 13 -39.28 22.68 8.68
N LEU A 14 -38.29 22.94 9.54
CA LEU A 14 -38.49 23.03 10.97
C LEU A 14 -37.69 24.22 11.51
N LEU A 15 -38.41 25.16 12.11
CA LEU A 15 -37.90 26.32 12.84
C LEU A 15 -37.25 25.89 14.16
N VAL A 16 -36.05 26.37 14.45
CA VAL A 16 -35.53 26.61 15.82
C VAL A 16 -34.60 27.85 15.78
N PRO A 17 -34.65 28.77 16.77
CA PRO A 17 -34.18 30.14 16.59
C PRO A 17 -32.67 30.33 16.85
N ALA A 18 -32.14 31.36 16.18
CA ALA A 18 -30.79 31.87 16.33
C ALA A 18 -30.59 32.61 17.66
N ALA A 19 -29.50 32.30 18.35
CA ALA A 19 -28.86 33.18 19.30
C ALA A 19 -27.34 33.04 19.10
N VAL A 20 -26.68 34.11 18.69
CA VAL A 20 -25.45 34.69 19.24
C VAL A 20 -25.07 35.87 18.35
N ALA A 21 -25.07 37.05 18.96
CA ALA A 21 -24.63 38.29 18.38
C ALA A 21 -23.15 38.54 18.73
N CYS A 22 -22.43 39.02 17.71
CA CYS A 22 -21.45 40.10 17.69
C CYS A 22 -20.27 40.14 18.68
N GLY A 23 -19.07 40.26 18.10
CA GLY A 23 -17.94 40.92 18.76
C GLY A 23 -16.63 40.94 17.97
N ALA A 24 -16.49 41.91 17.06
CA ALA A 24 -15.24 42.65 16.71
C ALA A 24 -14.07 41.87 16.03
N SER A 25 -13.23 42.43 15.16
CA SER A 25 -13.09 43.77 14.57
C SER A 25 -12.06 43.74 13.42
N ALA A 26 -12.37 44.48 12.37
CA ALA A 26 -11.50 45.34 11.53
C ALA A 26 -10.08 44.88 11.11
N GLN A 27 -9.95 44.59 9.81
CA GLN A 27 -8.75 44.83 8.98
C GLN A 27 -8.40 46.33 8.90
N PRO A 28 -7.14 46.62 8.55
CA PRO A 28 -6.91 47.60 7.49
C PRO A 28 -6.06 47.05 6.33
N ASP A 29 -6.43 47.50 5.13
CA ASP A 29 -5.69 47.45 3.89
C ASP A 29 -4.29 48.09 3.99
N SER A 30 -3.34 47.58 3.20
CA SER A 30 -2.58 48.37 2.21
C SER A 30 -1.36 47.58 1.70
N GLY A 31 -1.07 47.70 0.41
CA GLY A 31 0.31 47.59 -0.08
C GLY A 31 0.50 46.77 -1.35
N ASP A 32 0.18 47.37 -2.49
CA ASP A 32 0.72 47.02 -3.81
C ASP A 32 2.26 46.94 -3.80
N ALA A 33 2.82 45.95 -4.50
CA ALA A 33 4.06 46.10 -5.26
C ALA A 33 4.27 44.92 -6.25
N ALA A 34 4.11 45.22 -7.53
CA ALA A 34 4.67 44.41 -8.63
C ALA A 34 6.21 44.41 -8.60
N PRO A 35 6.86 43.49 -9.36
CA PRO A 35 7.69 44.06 -10.41
C PRO A 35 7.66 43.31 -11.76
N SER A 36 7.51 44.14 -12.78
CA SER A 36 8.23 44.20 -14.06
C SER A 36 8.61 42.91 -14.80
N THR A 37 7.97 42.80 -15.95
CA THR A 37 8.43 42.17 -17.18
C THR A 37 9.79 42.69 -17.66
N THR A 38 10.65 41.79 -18.13
CA THR A 38 11.65 42.09 -19.17
C THR A 38 11.71 40.92 -20.15
N SER A 39 11.77 41.27 -21.43
CA SER A 39 11.64 40.42 -22.60
C SER A 39 12.97 40.27 -23.34
N SER A 40 13.22 39.04 -23.82
CA SER A 40 13.91 38.66 -25.07
C SER A 40 15.43 38.95 -25.21
N PRO A 41 16.19 38.30 -26.16
CA PRO A 41 15.73 37.46 -27.28
C PRO A 41 16.53 36.15 -27.54
N THR A 42 15.91 35.29 -28.36
CA THR A 42 16.43 34.33 -29.38
C THR A 42 17.87 33.80 -29.28
N GLY A 43 17.99 32.47 -29.30
CA GLY A 43 19.22 31.74 -29.61
C GLY A 43 18.95 30.30 -30.03
N THR A 44 18.61 30.12 -31.30
CA THR A 44 18.46 28.84 -32.01
C THR A 44 19.80 28.12 -32.10
N THR A 45 19.92 26.88 -31.62
CA THR A 45 20.84 25.86 -32.19
C THR A 45 20.42 24.46 -31.78
N SER A 46 20.03 23.66 -32.76
CA SER A 46 20.06 22.19 -32.67
C SER A 46 21.50 21.70 -32.69
N PRO A 47 21.79 20.58 -32.02
CA PRO A 47 22.57 19.56 -32.71
C PRO A 47 21.91 18.18 -32.59
N THR A 48 21.82 17.58 -33.76
CA THR A 48 21.77 16.14 -34.02
C THR A 48 22.72 15.36 -33.10
N GLY A 49 22.18 14.39 -32.34
CA GLY A 49 22.94 13.44 -31.56
C GLY A 49 22.30 12.06 -31.66
N SER A 50 22.95 11.20 -32.42
CA SER A 50 22.69 9.78 -32.64
C SER A 50 22.44 8.98 -31.35
N VAL A 51 21.38 8.17 -31.38
CA VAL A 51 21.10 7.10 -30.41
C VAL A 51 22.20 6.04 -30.50
N PRO A 52 22.91 5.69 -29.42
CA PRO A 52 23.81 4.53 -29.41
C PRO A 52 23.01 3.22 -29.31
N PRO A 53 23.52 2.11 -29.88
CA PRO A 53 22.87 0.81 -29.87
C PRO A 53 22.96 0.13 -28.49
N ASP A 54 22.05 -0.83 -28.33
CA ASP A 54 21.87 -1.78 -27.24
C ASP A 54 23.13 -2.14 -26.42
N VAL A 55 22.98 -2.04 -25.11
CA VAL A 55 23.78 -2.81 -24.15
C VAL A 55 23.01 -4.07 -23.77
N ASP A 56 23.32 -5.17 -24.46
CA ASP A 56 23.22 -6.49 -23.86
C ASP A 56 24.13 -6.50 -22.61
N GLY A 57 23.52 -6.48 -21.44
CA GLY A 57 24.22 -6.49 -20.16
C GLY A 57 23.44 -7.33 -19.16
N ALA A 58 24.02 -8.46 -18.78
CA ALA A 58 23.54 -9.35 -17.74
C ALA A 58 22.99 -8.60 -16.52
N ALA A 59 21.91 -9.13 -15.96
CA ALA A 59 21.42 -8.71 -14.66
C ALA A 59 22.59 -8.63 -13.67
N PRO A 60 22.76 -7.53 -12.91
CA PRO A 60 23.57 -7.62 -11.72
C PRO A 60 22.90 -8.69 -10.86
N ASP A 61 23.66 -9.72 -10.48
CA ASP A 61 23.32 -10.50 -9.30
C ASP A 61 23.05 -9.47 -8.19
N GLY A 62 21.78 -9.35 -7.81
CA GLY A 62 21.25 -8.32 -6.91
C GLY A 62 21.68 -8.55 -5.47
N GLY A 63 22.99 -8.66 -5.23
CA GLY A 63 23.54 -8.47 -3.91
C GLY A 63 23.33 -7.01 -3.53
N ASP A 64 22.56 -6.77 -2.47
CA ASP A 64 22.53 -5.49 -1.76
C ASP A 64 23.94 -4.94 -1.70
N GLY A 65 24.18 -3.76 -2.26
CA GLY A 65 25.53 -3.20 -2.38
C GLY A 65 26.18 -3.02 -1.02
N GLY A 66 26.91 -4.02 -0.52
CA GLY A 66 27.91 -4.02 0.56
C GLY A 66 27.54 -3.46 1.94
N ALA A 67 26.46 -2.70 2.09
CA ALA A 67 26.12 -2.02 3.34
C ALA A 67 25.42 -2.99 4.30
N PRO A 68 25.88 -3.11 5.56
CA PRO A 68 25.26 -3.99 6.53
C PRO A 68 23.81 -3.58 6.79
N SER A 69 22.90 -4.57 6.82
CA SER A 69 21.51 -4.33 7.18
C SER A 69 21.39 -3.66 8.53
N PRO A 70 20.64 -2.55 8.66
CA PRO A 70 20.39 -1.94 9.94
C PRO A 70 19.53 -2.89 10.81
N PRO A 71 19.65 -2.78 12.15
CA PRO A 71 18.70 -3.39 13.04
C PRO A 71 17.33 -2.72 12.89
N TYR A 72 16.26 -3.36 13.37
CA TYR A 72 14.90 -2.85 13.21
C TYR A 72 14.67 -1.49 13.89
N ASP A 73 15.33 -1.24 15.04
CA ASP A 73 15.38 0.09 15.69
C ASP A 73 16.36 1.07 15.03
N GLY A 74 16.97 0.69 13.91
CA GLY A 74 17.88 1.53 13.13
C GLY A 74 17.18 2.29 12.00
N VAL A 75 15.87 2.16 11.85
CA VAL A 75 15.10 2.73 10.74
C VAL A 75 13.80 3.40 11.17
N GLN A 76 13.32 4.29 10.32
CA GLN A 76 12.02 4.94 10.42
C GLN A 76 11.15 4.55 9.23
N ALA A 77 9.87 4.29 9.51
CA ALA A 77 8.86 3.93 8.53
C ALA A 77 7.69 4.92 8.60
N LYS A 78 7.16 5.28 7.43
CA LYS A 78 5.84 5.89 7.34
C LYS A 78 4.81 4.88 7.86
N ALA A 79 3.98 5.35 8.80
CA ALA A 79 2.84 4.61 9.30
C ALA A 79 1.55 5.31 8.85
N SER A 80 0.60 4.54 8.30
CA SER A 80 -0.72 5.04 7.95
C SER A 80 -1.63 4.95 9.18
N HIS A 81 -2.11 6.09 9.66
CA HIS A 81 -3.03 6.18 10.81
C HIS A 81 -4.46 5.91 10.36
N ASN A 82 -5.18 5.05 11.08
CA ASN A 82 -6.45 4.43 10.68
C ASN A 82 -6.40 3.92 9.23
N SER A 83 -5.44 3.04 8.92
CA SER A 83 -5.16 2.64 7.52
C SER A 83 -6.39 2.12 6.79
N TYR A 84 -7.28 1.43 7.48
CA TYR A 84 -8.51 0.89 6.94
C TYR A 84 -9.51 1.97 6.47
N GLU A 85 -9.48 3.17 7.05
CA GLU A 85 -10.41 4.29 6.77
C GLU A 85 -9.89 5.21 5.65
N ARG A 86 -8.73 4.91 5.06
CA ARG A 86 -8.13 5.76 4.02
C ARG A 86 -8.79 5.52 2.65
N ASP A 87 -8.68 6.51 1.78
CA ASP A 87 -9.16 6.41 0.40
C ASP A 87 -8.32 5.34 -0.36
N GLU A 88 -7.04 5.17 -0.02
CA GLU A 88 -6.19 4.12 -0.58
C GLU A 88 -6.44 2.75 0.10
N PRO A 89 -6.70 1.68 -0.65
CA PRO A 89 -6.75 0.34 -0.09
C PRO A 89 -5.40 -0.12 0.47
N LEU A 90 -5.41 -1.03 1.45
CA LEU A 90 -4.19 -1.48 2.14
C LEU A 90 -3.07 -1.94 1.18
N PHE A 91 -3.40 -2.62 0.09
CA PHE A 91 -2.42 -3.07 -0.91
C PHE A 91 -1.68 -1.88 -1.56
N ASP A 92 -2.38 -0.79 -1.88
CA ASP A 92 -1.77 0.40 -2.49
C ASP A 92 -0.96 1.21 -1.50
N GLN A 93 -1.40 1.26 -0.23
CA GLN A 93 -0.60 1.86 0.83
C GLN A 93 0.79 1.20 0.90
N LEU A 94 0.83 -0.14 0.83
CA LEU A 94 2.06 -0.93 0.89
C LEU A 94 2.90 -0.85 -0.40
N VAL A 95 2.28 -1.00 -1.57
CA VAL A 95 3.01 -1.11 -2.86
C VAL A 95 3.31 0.27 -3.46
N HIS A 96 2.29 1.11 -3.64
CA HIS A 96 2.40 2.41 -4.29
C HIS A 96 3.00 3.47 -3.35
N HIS A 97 2.48 3.55 -2.13
CA HIS A 97 2.86 4.61 -1.17
C HIS A 97 3.97 4.20 -0.22
N LYS A 98 4.50 2.97 -0.34
CA LYS A 98 5.65 2.46 0.41
C LYS A 98 5.48 2.58 1.94
N VAL A 99 4.24 2.52 2.42
CA VAL A 99 3.93 2.45 3.84
C VAL A 99 4.42 1.12 4.39
N ARG A 100 5.17 1.10 5.50
CA ARG A 100 5.62 -0.15 6.15
C ARG A 100 5.07 -0.31 7.56
N ALA A 101 4.09 0.54 7.93
CA ALA A 101 3.30 0.36 9.14
C ALA A 101 1.82 0.73 8.89
N LEU A 102 0.93 -0.20 9.18
CA LEU A 102 -0.52 -0.02 9.06
C LEU A 102 -1.17 0.00 10.45
N GLU A 103 -2.40 0.48 10.54
CA GLU A 103 -3.23 0.48 11.74
C GLU A 103 -4.63 -0.06 11.43
N LEU A 104 -5.14 -0.93 12.31
CA LEU A 104 -6.46 -1.54 12.25
C LEU A 104 -7.17 -1.39 13.59
N ASP A 105 -8.27 -0.67 13.62
CA ASP A 105 -9.09 -0.50 14.82
C ASP A 105 -10.09 -1.66 14.90
N ILE A 106 -10.01 -2.46 15.95
CA ILE A 106 -10.85 -3.65 16.10
C ILE A 106 -11.90 -3.47 17.19
N HIS A 107 -13.11 -3.95 16.90
CA HIS A 107 -14.28 -3.90 17.76
C HIS A 107 -15.00 -5.25 17.84
N ASN A 108 -15.62 -5.53 18.98
CA ASN A 108 -16.36 -6.79 19.21
C ASN A 108 -17.76 -6.77 18.55
N GLY A 109 -18.26 -5.59 18.21
CA GLY A 109 -19.60 -5.41 17.65
C GLY A 109 -19.70 -4.19 16.76
N LYS A 110 -20.78 -4.11 16.00
CA LYS A 110 -21.12 -2.94 15.17
C LYS A 110 -22.64 -2.79 15.10
N ARG A 111 -23.15 -1.58 15.29
CA ARG A 111 -24.58 -1.31 15.34
C ARG A 111 -25.26 -1.76 14.04
N PHE A 112 -26.41 -2.42 14.20
CA PHE A 112 -27.21 -2.98 13.10
C PHE A 112 -26.51 -4.06 12.27
N GLN A 113 -25.35 -4.55 12.69
CA GLN A 113 -24.69 -5.70 12.10
C GLN A 113 -24.86 -6.95 12.99
N PRO A 114 -24.82 -8.17 12.41
CA PRO A 114 -24.81 -9.39 13.20
C PRO A 114 -23.60 -9.43 14.16
N SER A 115 -23.75 -10.11 15.30
CA SER A 115 -22.57 -10.44 16.13
C SER A 115 -21.63 -11.34 15.34
N LEU A 116 -20.32 -11.07 15.43
CA LEU A 116 -19.29 -11.95 14.92
C LEU A 116 -18.82 -12.84 16.07
N ALA A 117 -18.75 -14.14 15.82
CA ALA A 117 -18.11 -15.05 16.75
C ALA A 117 -16.68 -15.28 16.28
N ASN A 118 -15.70 -15.07 17.16
CA ASN A 118 -14.28 -15.31 16.96
C ASN A 118 -13.66 -14.43 15.85
N ASP A 119 -14.25 -13.27 15.52
CA ASP A 119 -13.74 -12.31 14.55
C ASP A 119 -14.15 -10.90 14.98
N PHE A 120 -13.51 -9.86 14.46
CA PHE A 120 -13.68 -8.49 14.91
C PHE A 120 -14.14 -7.61 13.77
N TYR A 121 -14.99 -6.63 14.07
CA TYR A 121 -15.28 -5.55 13.12
C TYR A 121 -14.11 -4.57 13.07
N VAL A 122 -13.92 -3.94 11.90
CA VAL A 122 -12.91 -2.91 11.69
C VAL A 122 -13.57 -1.61 11.26
N TYR A 123 -13.50 -0.58 12.11
CA TYR A 123 -14.02 0.76 11.85
C TYR A 123 -13.50 1.75 12.90
N HIS A 124 -13.66 3.06 12.61
CA HIS A 124 -13.18 4.13 13.49
C HIS A 124 -14.22 4.55 14.53
N PHE A 125 -15.43 4.88 14.06
CA PHE A 125 -16.55 5.28 14.92
C PHE A 125 -17.87 4.71 14.43
N ASP A 126 -18.66 4.11 15.34
CA ASP A 126 -19.94 3.48 15.02
C ASP A 126 -21.08 4.51 14.89
N ALA A 127 -21.00 5.33 13.84
CA ALA A 127 -22.05 6.26 13.46
C ALA A 127 -22.29 6.29 11.95
N PRO A 128 -23.55 6.54 11.51
CA PRO A 128 -23.89 6.56 10.09
C PRO A 128 -22.98 7.53 9.31
N GLY A 129 -22.23 6.99 8.35
CA GLY A 129 -21.33 7.77 7.48
C GLY A 129 -19.94 8.02 8.05
N PHE A 130 -19.62 7.50 9.25
CA PHE A 130 -18.30 7.59 9.89
C PHE A 130 -17.67 6.21 10.15
N ASP A 131 -18.29 5.16 9.63
CA ASP A 131 -17.91 3.76 9.81
C ASP A 131 -17.21 3.18 8.56
N GLY A 132 -16.63 4.06 7.74
CA GLY A 132 -15.97 3.72 6.49
C GLY A 132 -14.75 2.83 6.73
N THR A 133 -14.63 1.78 5.92
CA THR A 133 -13.49 0.86 5.97
C THR A 133 -13.27 0.20 4.61
N SER A 134 -12.01 -0.06 4.27
CA SER A 134 -11.60 -0.87 3.13
C SER A 134 -11.74 -2.38 3.39
N CYS A 135 -11.87 -2.80 4.65
CA CYS A 135 -12.07 -4.19 5.06
C CYS A 135 -12.96 -4.26 6.32
N THR A 136 -14.09 -4.97 6.26
CA THR A 136 -15.13 -4.92 7.31
C THR A 136 -14.76 -5.68 8.56
N LYS A 137 -14.10 -6.82 8.38
CA LYS A 137 -13.67 -7.68 9.47
C LYS A 137 -12.16 -7.73 9.53
N LEU A 138 -11.62 -8.04 10.70
CA LEU A 138 -10.19 -8.27 10.85
C LEU A 138 -9.73 -9.37 9.88
N SER A 139 -10.49 -10.45 9.75
CA SER A 139 -10.18 -11.52 8.79
C SER A 139 -10.07 -11.04 7.33
N ASP A 140 -10.87 -10.06 6.93
CA ASP A 140 -10.81 -9.46 5.60
C ASP A 140 -9.51 -8.64 5.42
N CYS A 141 -9.15 -7.85 6.43
CA CYS A 141 -7.92 -7.07 6.44
C CYS A 141 -6.68 -7.99 6.41
N ILE A 142 -6.68 -9.08 7.18
CA ILE A 142 -5.63 -10.10 7.14
C ILE A 142 -5.59 -10.79 5.76
N GLY A 143 -6.74 -11.00 5.12
CA GLY A 143 -6.83 -11.49 3.74
C GLY A 143 -6.11 -10.57 2.74
N ALA A 144 -6.28 -9.25 2.87
CA ALA A 144 -5.58 -8.26 2.05
C ALA A 144 -4.05 -8.28 2.29
N LEU A 145 -3.61 -8.40 3.54
CA LEU A 145 -2.18 -8.56 3.86
C LEU A 145 -1.60 -9.85 3.28
N ALA A 146 -2.34 -10.95 3.36
CA ALA A 146 -1.93 -12.22 2.75
C ALA A 146 -1.84 -12.10 1.22
N ALA A 147 -2.72 -11.32 0.61
CA ALA A 147 -2.67 -11.03 -0.82
C ALA A 147 -1.42 -10.22 -1.19
N TYR A 148 -1.10 -9.16 -0.42
CA TYR A 148 0.16 -8.44 -0.57
C TYR A 148 1.38 -9.35 -0.44
N HIS A 149 1.44 -10.18 0.61
CA HIS A 149 2.54 -11.11 0.83
C HIS A 149 2.71 -12.10 -0.33
N ARG A 150 1.62 -12.60 -0.92
CA ARG A 150 1.69 -13.45 -2.12
C ARG A 150 2.26 -12.72 -3.34
N ALA A 151 1.96 -11.43 -3.50
CA ALA A 151 2.48 -10.64 -4.61
C ALA A 151 3.94 -10.23 -4.43
N VAL A 152 4.38 -9.99 -3.19
CA VAL A 152 5.74 -9.53 -2.86
C VAL A 152 6.31 -10.35 -1.70
N PRO A 153 6.61 -11.65 -1.86
CA PRO A 153 6.95 -12.54 -0.74
C PRO A 153 8.22 -12.15 0.02
N GLU A 154 9.13 -11.41 -0.62
CA GLU A 154 10.38 -10.92 -0.03
C GLU A 154 10.30 -9.46 0.41
N HIS A 155 9.09 -8.90 0.54
CA HIS A 155 8.88 -7.51 0.96
C HIS A 155 9.66 -7.15 2.23
N ASP A 156 10.03 -5.88 2.37
CA ASP A 156 10.55 -5.39 3.63
C ASP A 156 9.53 -5.57 4.77
N VAL A 157 9.99 -5.65 6.02
CA VAL A 157 9.12 -5.89 7.17
C VAL A 157 7.94 -4.91 7.22
N VAL A 158 6.73 -5.43 7.46
CA VAL A 158 5.51 -4.64 7.67
C VAL A 158 5.09 -4.73 9.13
N THR A 159 4.87 -3.60 9.77
CA THR A 159 4.24 -3.54 11.10
C THR A 159 2.75 -3.33 10.96
N VAL A 160 1.93 -4.03 11.73
CA VAL A 160 0.50 -3.76 11.82
C VAL A 160 0.17 -3.46 13.26
N PHE A 161 -0.21 -2.22 13.52
CA PHE A 161 -0.75 -1.77 14.78
C PHE A 161 -2.22 -2.20 14.85
N VAL A 162 -2.56 -3.02 15.83
CA VAL A 162 -3.94 -3.47 16.05
C VAL A 162 -4.49 -2.71 17.23
N ASP A 163 -5.31 -1.69 16.98
CA ASP A 163 -5.88 -0.86 18.02
C ASP A 163 -7.11 -1.52 18.61
N VAL A 164 -6.95 -2.12 19.78
CA VAL A 164 -8.02 -2.85 20.46
C VAL A 164 -8.93 -1.81 21.10
N LYS A 165 -10.15 -1.62 20.58
CA LYS A 165 -11.06 -0.57 21.08
C LYS A 165 -11.91 -1.04 22.25
N ASP A 166 -12.32 -2.30 22.23
CA ASP A 166 -13.20 -2.91 23.24
C ASP A 166 -12.42 -3.90 24.15
N ASP A 167 -12.98 -4.27 25.30
CA ASP A 167 -12.37 -5.27 26.17
C ASP A 167 -12.46 -6.69 25.57
N PHE A 168 -11.48 -7.54 25.85
CA PHE A 168 -11.55 -8.95 25.48
C PHE A 168 -12.65 -9.67 26.26
N GLU A 169 -13.45 -10.47 25.56
CA GLU A 169 -14.57 -11.20 26.15
C GLU A 169 -14.79 -12.57 25.48
N ALA A 170 -15.86 -13.28 25.84
CA ALA A 170 -16.18 -14.55 25.20
C ALA A 170 -16.39 -14.37 23.69
N PHE A 171 -15.77 -15.24 22.89
CA PHE A 171 -15.74 -15.18 21.41
C PHE A 171 -15.01 -13.96 20.81
N HIS A 172 -14.33 -13.18 21.66
CA HIS A 172 -13.41 -12.10 21.30
C HIS A 172 -12.25 -12.11 22.29
N SER A 173 -11.70 -13.29 22.54
CA SER A 173 -10.59 -13.49 23.47
C SER A 173 -9.25 -13.17 22.80
N PRO A 174 -8.15 -13.06 23.56
CA PRO A 174 -6.81 -12.99 22.99
C PRO A 174 -6.50 -14.15 22.02
N ASP A 175 -7.04 -15.34 22.28
CA ASP A 175 -6.85 -16.51 21.43
C ASP A 175 -7.65 -16.40 20.12
N ASP A 176 -8.86 -15.81 20.17
CA ASP A 176 -9.66 -15.54 18.98
C ASP A 176 -8.97 -14.50 18.08
N LEU A 177 -8.36 -13.47 18.68
CA LEU A 177 -7.54 -12.50 17.96
C LEU A 177 -6.35 -13.18 17.29
N ASP A 178 -5.56 -13.95 18.04
CA ASP A 178 -4.42 -14.69 17.50
C ASP A 178 -4.85 -15.65 16.37
N ALA A 179 -6.02 -16.30 16.49
CA ALA A 179 -6.56 -17.16 15.44
C ALA A 179 -6.87 -16.38 14.14
N GLN A 180 -7.32 -15.12 14.22
CA GLN A 180 -7.49 -14.28 13.04
C GLN A 180 -6.15 -13.87 12.43
N LEU A 181 -5.18 -13.45 13.23
CA LEU A 181 -3.84 -13.08 12.75
C LEU A 181 -3.15 -14.26 12.08
N LEU A 182 -3.31 -15.47 12.61
CA LEU A 182 -2.71 -16.71 12.10
C LEU A 182 -3.14 -17.06 10.67
N LYS A 183 -4.27 -16.53 10.18
CA LYS A 183 -4.72 -16.71 8.79
C LYS A 183 -3.73 -16.15 7.77
N LEU A 184 -2.83 -15.24 8.17
CA LEU A 184 -1.71 -14.80 7.34
C LEU A 184 -0.69 -15.91 7.07
N GLY A 185 -0.62 -16.92 7.96
CA GLY A 185 0.35 -18.00 7.96
C GLY A 185 1.48 -17.75 8.97
N ARG A 186 1.72 -18.71 9.88
CA ARG A 186 2.69 -18.55 10.98
C ARG A 186 4.09 -18.18 10.52
N SER A 187 4.53 -18.72 9.37
CA SER A 187 5.84 -18.45 8.79
C SER A 187 6.02 -16.99 8.36
N THR A 188 4.93 -16.28 8.10
CA THR A 188 4.94 -14.86 7.70
C THR A 188 4.94 -13.93 8.92
N ILE A 189 4.60 -14.42 10.11
CA ILE A 189 4.50 -13.60 11.32
C ILE A 189 5.80 -13.69 12.11
N PHE A 190 6.37 -12.54 12.50
CA PHE A 190 7.45 -12.47 13.48
C PHE A 190 6.88 -12.13 14.86
N THR A 191 7.06 -13.04 15.80
CA THR A 191 6.37 -13.06 17.10
C THR A 191 7.30 -12.75 18.28
N PRO A 192 6.76 -12.47 19.48
CA PRO A 192 7.55 -12.43 20.71
C PRO A 192 8.38 -13.69 20.97
N ALA A 193 7.87 -14.89 20.68
CA ALA A 193 8.62 -16.14 20.80
C ALA A 193 9.84 -16.18 19.87
N ASP A 194 9.66 -15.74 18.61
CA ASP A 194 10.77 -15.67 17.65
C ASP A 194 11.84 -14.68 18.13
N TRP A 195 11.42 -13.58 18.77
CA TRP A 195 12.33 -12.61 19.35
C TRP A 195 13.18 -13.22 20.47
N LEU A 196 12.57 -13.91 21.43
CA LEU A 196 13.30 -14.56 22.52
C LEU A 196 14.23 -15.66 22.01
N ALA A 197 13.80 -16.44 21.02
CA ALA A 197 14.59 -17.53 20.46
C ALA A 197 15.91 -17.04 19.82
N ARG A 198 15.95 -15.78 19.33
CA ARG A 198 17.17 -15.17 18.76
C ARG A 198 18.21 -14.79 19.80
N CYS A 199 17.82 -14.68 21.06
CA CYS A 199 18.73 -14.40 22.18
C CYS A 199 18.56 -15.47 23.26
N PRO A 200 19.07 -16.69 23.04
CA PRO A 200 18.97 -17.76 24.03
C PRO A 200 19.52 -17.32 25.38
N GLY A 201 18.71 -17.46 26.43
CA GLY A 201 19.06 -17.03 27.80
C GLY A 201 18.61 -15.61 28.15
N ALA A 202 18.00 -14.85 27.24
CA ALA A 202 17.34 -13.60 27.60
C ALA A 202 16.21 -13.87 28.62
N PRO A 203 16.17 -13.17 29.76
CA PRO A 203 15.12 -13.35 30.76
C PRO A 203 13.80 -12.68 30.38
N SER A 204 13.79 -11.84 29.33
CA SER A 204 12.63 -11.06 28.90
C SER A 204 12.82 -10.51 27.48
N LEU A 205 11.74 -10.00 26.87
CA LEU A 205 11.81 -9.33 25.56
C LEU A 205 12.70 -8.10 25.58
N ARG A 206 12.62 -7.27 26.64
CA ARG A 206 13.56 -6.16 26.88
C ARG A 206 15.01 -6.65 26.97
N GLY A 207 15.25 -7.76 27.67
CA GLY A 207 16.59 -8.37 27.73
C GLY A 207 17.11 -8.83 26.37
N ALA A 208 16.22 -9.28 25.48
CA ALA A 208 16.56 -9.76 24.15
C ALA A 208 16.92 -8.65 23.14
N ILE A 209 16.77 -7.37 23.51
CA ILE A 209 17.14 -6.21 22.67
C ILE A 209 18.26 -5.36 23.25
N THR A 210 18.71 -5.68 24.46
CA THR A 210 19.87 -5.04 25.10
C THR A 210 21.14 -5.89 24.91
N PRO A 211 22.33 -5.27 24.87
CA PRO A 211 23.59 -6.01 24.79
C PRO A 211 23.69 -7.14 25.84
N PRO A 212 24.26 -8.31 25.49
CA PRO A 212 24.98 -8.62 24.25
C PRO A 212 24.08 -8.92 23.04
N CYS A 213 22.75 -8.93 23.21
CA CYS A 213 21.81 -9.18 22.14
C CYS A 213 21.48 -7.91 21.34
N THR A 214 20.96 -8.10 20.14
CA THR A 214 20.58 -7.03 19.23
C THR A 214 19.19 -7.27 18.69
N MET A 215 18.48 -6.18 18.35
CA MET A 215 17.28 -6.30 17.55
C MET A 215 17.56 -7.09 16.25
N PRO A 216 16.54 -7.80 15.71
CA PRO A 216 16.65 -8.38 14.38
C PRO A 216 17.05 -7.33 13.35
N LYS A 217 17.88 -7.72 12.39
CA LYS A 217 18.18 -6.90 11.20
C LYS A 217 17.00 -6.95 10.24
N LEU A 218 16.82 -5.89 9.45
CA LEU A 218 15.76 -5.85 8.44
C LEU A 218 15.83 -7.02 7.46
N ASP A 219 17.02 -7.43 7.03
CA ASP A 219 17.18 -8.59 6.13
C ASP A 219 16.67 -9.91 6.74
N GLU A 220 16.71 -10.04 8.08
CA GLU A 220 16.20 -11.20 8.80
C GLU A 220 14.67 -11.14 8.98
N LEU A 221 14.07 -9.95 8.78
CA LEU A 221 12.64 -9.70 8.85
C LEU A 221 11.99 -9.59 7.45
N ARG A 222 12.73 -9.90 6.38
CA ARG A 222 12.17 -9.97 5.02
C ARG A 222 11.02 -10.96 4.94
N GLY A 223 9.96 -10.54 4.24
CA GLY A 223 8.72 -11.29 4.12
C GLY A 223 7.97 -11.46 5.43
N LYS A 224 8.31 -10.70 6.49
CA LYS A 224 7.65 -10.79 7.80
C LYS A 224 6.66 -9.66 8.03
N VAL A 225 5.60 -10.00 8.75
CA VAL A 225 4.66 -9.07 9.37
C VAL A 225 4.82 -9.13 10.89
N VAL A 226 4.90 -7.97 11.52
CA VAL A 226 4.99 -7.81 12.98
C VAL A 226 3.70 -7.16 13.46
N PHE A 227 2.95 -7.83 14.35
CA PHE A 227 1.76 -7.24 14.97
C PHE A 227 2.12 -6.58 16.29
N ALA A 228 1.58 -5.39 16.55
CA ALA A 228 1.74 -4.68 17.81
C ALA A 228 0.40 -4.09 18.26
N LEU A 229 -0.11 -4.50 19.42
CA LEU A 229 -1.42 -4.09 19.90
C LEU A 229 -1.36 -2.74 20.62
N THR A 230 -2.24 -1.82 20.25
CA THR A 230 -2.49 -0.54 20.94
C THR A 230 -3.87 -0.56 21.61
N GLY A 231 -4.25 0.54 22.26
CA GLY A 231 -5.57 0.69 22.90
C GLY A 231 -5.51 1.35 24.27
N GLY A 232 -4.44 2.07 24.59
CA GLY A 232 -4.24 2.73 25.88
C GLY A 232 -3.03 2.18 26.63
N THR A 233 -3.04 2.30 27.95
CA THR A 233 -1.88 1.96 28.80
C THR A 233 -1.86 0.48 29.21
N SER A 234 -0.76 0.04 29.83
CA SER A 234 -0.63 -1.32 30.38
C SER A 234 -0.51 -1.36 31.92
N CYS A 235 -0.89 -0.27 32.58
CA CYS A 235 -1.01 -0.20 34.05
C CYS A 235 -2.45 0.08 34.45
N GLY A 236 -2.76 -0.22 35.71
CA GLY A 236 -4.11 -0.16 36.23
C GLY A 236 -4.89 -1.46 36.04
N ALA A 237 -5.98 -1.58 36.80
CA ALA A 237 -6.88 -2.71 36.71
C ALA A 237 -7.65 -2.67 35.37
N GLY A 238 -7.80 -3.82 34.72
CA GLY A 238 -8.54 -3.92 33.46
C GLY A 238 -7.79 -3.44 32.22
N ALA A 239 -6.47 -3.21 32.30
CA ALA A 239 -5.68 -2.86 31.11
C ALA A 239 -5.74 -3.99 30.06
N LYS A 240 -6.49 -3.78 28.97
CA LYS A 240 -6.72 -4.79 27.93
C LYS A 240 -5.44 -5.31 27.26
N LEU A 241 -4.41 -4.49 27.15
CA LEU A 241 -3.10 -4.94 26.66
C LEU A 241 -2.44 -5.96 27.61
N GLU A 242 -2.61 -5.81 28.92
CA GLU A 242 -2.16 -6.81 29.88
C GLU A 242 -3.05 -8.06 29.87
N ALA A 243 -4.36 -7.90 29.61
CA ALA A 243 -5.25 -9.05 29.41
C ALA A 243 -4.84 -9.88 28.19
N TYR A 244 -4.39 -9.23 27.11
CA TYR A 244 -3.82 -9.92 25.95
C TYR A 244 -2.62 -10.77 26.36
N VAL A 245 -1.60 -10.19 27.00
CA VAL A 245 -0.39 -10.96 27.38
C VAL A 245 -0.54 -11.77 28.68
N ALA A 246 -1.74 -11.84 29.26
CA ALA A 246 -2.00 -12.64 30.45
C ALA A 246 -1.69 -14.11 30.17
N GLY A 247 -0.69 -14.66 30.86
CA GLY A 247 -0.19 -16.02 30.65
C GLY A 247 1.15 -16.11 29.93
N GLY A 248 1.71 -14.99 29.45
CA GLY A 248 3.05 -14.89 28.86
C GLY A 248 3.02 -14.24 27.47
N ALA A 249 3.79 -13.17 27.28
CA ALA A 249 3.87 -12.48 25.99
C ALA A 249 4.46 -13.39 24.89
N GLU A 250 5.31 -14.34 25.25
CA GLU A 250 5.89 -15.32 24.34
C GLU A 250 4.88 -16.31 23.75
N LYS A 251 3.66 -16.38 24.29
CA LYS A 251 2.59 -17.26 23.77
C LYS A 251 1.72 -16.57 22.72
N ARG A 252 1.90 -15.27 22.53
CA ARG A 252 1.10 -14.44 21.64
C ARG A 252 1.71 -14.30 20.25
N LEU A 253 0.87 -13.98 19.26
CA LEU A 253 1.35 -13.66 17.91
C LEU A 253 1.78 -12.19 17.77
N GLY A 254 1.20 -11.30 18.59
CA GLY A 254 1.53 -9.88 18.61
C GLY A 254 2.34 -9.44 19.83
N PHE A 255 3.06 -8.34 19.67
CA PHE A 255 3.60 -7.53 20.76
C PHE A 255 2.50 -6.62 21.32
N ILE A 256 2.73 -6.00 22.47
CA ILE A 256 1.93 -4.86 22.93
C ILE A 256 2.75 -3.57 22.78
N ALA A 257 2.07 -2.49 22.42
CA ALA A 257 2.59 -1.14 22.21
C ALA A 257 1.77 -0.14 23.04
N PRO A 258 1.85 -0.18 24.37
CA PRO A 258 1.02 0.65 25.21
C PRO A 258 1.42 2.12 25.16
N GLU A 259 0.49 2.98 25.55
CA GLU A 259 0.73 4.41 25.75
C GLU A 259 1.44 4.69 27.07
N THR A 260 2.14 5.82 27.13
CA THR A 260 2.67 6.36 28.38
C THR A 260 1.68 7.31 29.03
N SER A 261 1.59 7.28 30.35
CA SER A 261 0.81 8.22 31.16
C SER A 261 1.60 8.60 32.41
N GLN A 262 1.01 9.41 33.30
CA GLN A 262 1.62 9.68 34.60
C GLN A 262 1.77 8.40 35.44
N GLU A 263 0.77 7.51 35.40
CA GLU A 263 0.79 6.23 36.11
C GLU A 263 1.65 5.19 35.37
N CYS A 264 1.64 5.22 34.04
CA CYS A 264 2.46 4.38 33.17
C CYS A 264 3.59 5.19 32.54
N SER A 265 4.49 5.69 33.38
CA SER A 265 5.65 6.44 32.88
C SER A 265 6.62 5.52 32.13
N LEU A 266 7.52 6.10 31.34
CA LEU A 266 8.62 5.34 30.72
C LEU A 266 9.45 4.59 31.79
N ALA A 267 9.71 5.22 32.93
CA ALA A 267 10.44 4.61 34.04
C ALA A 267 9.68 3.39 34.63
N GLU A 268 8.35 3.43 34.68
CA GLU A 268 7.52 2.31 35.12
C GLU A 268 7.61 1.14 34.15
N TYR A 269 7.53 1.40 32.84
CA TYR A 269 7.72 0.36 31.82
C TYR A 269 9.12 -0.25 31.89
N GLU A 270 10.14 0.58 32.06
CA GLU A 270 11.52 0.15 32.21
C GLU A 270 11.70 -0.72 33.45
N ALA A 271 11.13 -0.34 34.59
CA ALA A 271 11.28 -1.07 35.84
C ALA A 271 10.51 -2.40 35.84
N ASN A 272 9.24 -2.37 35.42
CA ASN A 272 8.28 -3.42 35.78
C ASN A 272 7.65 -4.15 34.60
N LYS A 273 7.79 -3.67 33.36
CA LYS A 273 7.11 -4.24 32.18
C LYS A 273 8.10 -4.75 31.13
N LYS A 274 8.89 -5.75 31.52
CA LYS A 274 9.99 -6.29 30.70
C LYS A 274 9.55 -7.01 29.42
N HIS A 275 8.26 -7.27 29.24
CA HIS A 275 7.66 -7.78 28.00
C HIS A 275 7.33 -6.67 26.98
N VAL A 276 7.33 -5.40 27.38
CA VAL A 276 7.04 -4.27 26.49
C VAL A 276 8.29 -3.88 25.71
N VAL A 277 8.25 -3.92 24.38
CA VAL A 277 9.34 -3.45 23.50
C VAL A 277 8.89 -2.40 22.49
N PHE A 278 7.57 -2.23 22.31
CA PHE A 278 6.97 -1.14 21.56
C PHE A 278 6.31 -0.14 22.52
N LEU A 279 6.23 1.13 22.12
CA LEU A 279 5.48 2.16 22.84
C LEU A 279 4.77 3.08 21.83
N ASN A 280 3.55 3.49 22.17
CA ASN A 280 2.70 4.34 21.34
C ASN A 280 2.57 5.74 21.96
N PHE A 281 2.66 6.78 21.14
CA PHE A 281 2.67 8.18 21.57
C PHE A 281 1.80 9.03 20.65
N GLU A 282 1.06 9.96 21.22
CA GLU A 282 0.43 11.02 20.43
C GLU A 282 1.50 12.05 19.99
N ALA A 283 1.24 12.80 18.91
CA ALA A 283 2.10 13.87 18.40
C ALA A 283 2.62 14.84 19.47
N GLY A 284 1.81 15.13 20.50
CA GLY A 284 2.19 16.00 21.63
C GLY A 284 3.28 15.44 22.55
N ALA A 285 3.51 14.12 22.55
CA ALA A 285 4.45 13.44 23.45
C ALA A 285 5.81 13.10 22.78
N THR A 286 6.18 13.84 21.74
CA THR A 286 7.39 13.59 20.94
C THR A 286 8.70 13.58 21.77
N ALA A 287 8.79 14.38 22.84
CA ALA A 287 9.97 14.38 23.72
C ALA A 287 10.15 13.03 24.43
N THR A 288 9.09 12.50 25.04
CA THR A 288 9.07 11.17 25.68
C THR A 288 9.32 10.07 24.66
N ALA A 289 8.77 10.19 23.44
CA ALA A 289 9.06 9.25 22.35
C ALA A 289 10.56 9.23 21.99
N SER A 290 11.24 10.39 22.05
CA SER A 290 12.69 10.47 21.82
C SER A 290 13.49 9.78 22.92
N GLU A 291 13.09 9.93 24.19
CA GLU A 291 13.70 9.22 25.32
C GLU A 291 13.52 7.71 25.18
N ALA A 292 12.31 7.26 24.87
CA ALA A 292 12.01 5.85 24.61
C ALA A 292 12.81 5.27 23.44
N ALA A 293 12.97 6.03 22.35
CA ALA A 293 13.78 5.60 21.21
C ALA A 293 15.26 5.45 21.59
N ARG A 294 15.83 6.38 22.38
CA ARG A 294 17.20 6.27 22.91
C ARG A 294 17.35 5.08 23.86
N ALA A 295 16.29 4.73 24.59
CA ALA A 295 16.20 3.51 25.39
C ALA A 295 15.91 2.25 24.55
N ARG A 296 15.96 2.34 23.20
CA ARG A 296 15.75 1.25 22.25
C ARG A 296 14.36 0.61 22.30
N TYR A 297 13.33 1.36 22.69
CA TYR A 297 11.96 0.95 22.39
C TYR A 297 11.65 1.24 20.92
N LEU A 298 10.84 0.40 20.31
CA LEU A 298 10.22 0.70 19.01
C LEU A 298 9.05 1.65 19.23
N THR A 299 9.15 2.87 18.70
CA THR A 299 8.26 3.97 19.05
C THR A 299 7.36 4.33 17.88
N ARG A 300 6.05 4.36 18.13
CA ARG A 300 5.07 4.93 17.20
C ARG A 300 4.63 6.29 17.70
N VAL A 301 4.62 7.29 16.81
CA VAL A 301 4.01 8.60 17.08
C VAL A 301 2.89 8.83 16.07
N TYR A 302 1.65 9.00 16.52
CA TYR A 302 0.47 9.16 15.64
C TYR A 302 -0.07 10.61 15.65
N ASN A 303 -1.10 10.87 14.83
CA ASN A 303 -1.67 12.21 14.57
C ASN A 303 -0.67 13.21 13.93
N LEU A 304 0.26 12.74 13.11
CA LEU A 304 1.27 13.55 12.41
C LEU A 304 0.75 14.08 11.07
N ASN A 305 -0.33 14.87 11.10
CA ASN A 305 -1.10 15.26 9.91
C ASN A 305 -0.64 16.58 9.27
N ASP A 306 0.51 17.11 9.69
CA ASP A 306 1.15 18.28 9.09
C ASP A 306 2.68 18.11 9.03
N SER A 307 3.30 18.84 8.10
CA SER A 307 4.75 18.78 7.87
C SER A 307 5.58 19.07 9.12
N ALA A 308 5.11 19.97 10.00
CA ALA A 308 5.85 20.34 11.20
C ALA A 308 5.79 19.25 12.28
N SER A 309 4.62 18.67 12.54
CA SER A 309 4.49 17.55 13.49
C SER A 309 5.25 16.31 13.01
N PHE A 310 5.11 15.96 11.72
CA PHE A 310 5.83 14.84 11.11
C PHE A 310 7.35 15.04 11.17
N GLY A 311 7.83 16.24 10.81
CA GLY A 311 9.25 16.60 10.90
C GLY A 311 9.81 16.52 12.32
N ARG A 312 9.04 16.97 13.33
CA ARG A 312 9.44 16.87 14.75
C ARG A 312 9.56 15.43 15.21
N ALA A 313 8.57 14.58 14.93
CA ALA A 313 8.62 13.17 15.29
C ALA A 313 9.76 12.43 14.59
N LYS A 314 9.99 12.73 13.31
CA LYS A 314 11.12 12.21 12.54
C LYS A 314 12.46 12.60 13.18
N ALA A 315 12.65 13.87 13.50
CA ALA A 315 13.85 14.39 14.15
C ALA A 315 14.07 13.83 15.57
N ALA A 316 12.98 13.47 16.27
CA ALA A 316 13.03 12.85 17.59
C ALA A 316 13.52 11.39 17.57
N GLY A 317 13.64 10.79 16.38
CA GLY A 317 14.03 9.38 16.21
C GLY A 317 12.86 8.41 16.39
N ALA A 318 11.61 8.86 16.21
CA ALA A 318 10.47 7.96 16.22
C ALA A 318 10.57 6.93 15.08
N HIS A 319 10.25 5.67 15.35
CA HIS A 319 10.41 4.57 14.39
C HIS A 319 9.22 4.50 13.43
N PHE A 320 8.00 4.74 13.91
CA PHE A 320 6.78 4.71 13.11
C PHE A 320 6.08 6.06 13.15
N LEU A 321 5.99 6.71 11.99
CA LEU A 321 5.47 8.06 11.83
C LEU A 321 4.01 7.99 11.33
N GLY A 322 3.06 7.94 12.25
CA GLY A 322 1.62 7.76 12.04
C GLY A 322 0.93 9.03 11.52
N THR A 323 0.48 9.00 10.28
CA THR A 323 -0.20 10.12 9.61
C THR A 323 -1.41 9.65 8.80
N ASN A 324 -2.41 10.50 8.69
CA ASN A 324 -3.56 10.30 7.80
C ASN A 324 -3.18 10.55 6.32
N ASN A 325 -2.07 11.25 6.07
CA ASN A 325 -1.67 11.71 4.75
C ASN A 325 -0.86 10.64 4.02
N VAL A 326 -1.56 9.66 3.44
CA VAL A 326 -0.96 8.48 2.76
C VAL A 326 -0.37 8.85 1.39
N ASN A 327 -1.08 9.66 0.61
CA ASN A 327 -0.67 9.99 -0.75
C ASN A 327 0.56 10.91 -0.76
N ALA A 328 1.74 10.35 -1.01
CA ALA A 328 2.99 11.11 -1.09
C ALA A 328 3.10 12.03 -2.32
N LEU A 329 2.19 11.94 -3.29
CA LEU A 329 2.13 12.89 -4.42
C LEU A 329 1.45 14.20 -3.99
N GLU A 330 0.45 14.12 -3.12
CA GLU A 330 -0.23 15.28 -2.50
C GLU A 330 0.58 15.81 -1.30
N ASP A 331 1.06 14.91 -0.45
CA ASP A 331 1.81 15.22 0.77
C ASP A 331 3.25 14.69 0.70
N PRO A 332 4.12 15.30 -0.13
CA PRO A 332 5.50 14.81 -0.34
C PRO A 332 6.37 14.88 0.92
N TRP A 333 5.96 15.66 1.92
CA TRP A 333 6.61 15.73 3.22
C TRP A 333 6.34 14.49 4.08
N ALA A 334 5.24 13.78 3.85
CA ALA A 334 4.79 12.62 4.61
C ALA A 334 5.40 11.32 4.05
N THR A 335 6.73 11.24 3.96
CA THR A 335 7.41 10.04 3.44
C THR A 335 8.69 9.69 4.19
N THR A 336 8.95 8.39 4.27
CA THR A 336 10.24 7.84 4.69
C THR A 336 11.01 7.20 3.54
N ALA A 337 10.39 7.11 2.36
CA ALA A 337 11.00 6.46 1.21
C ALA A 337 12.18 7.29 0.68
N SER A 338 13.25 6.59 0.30
CA SER A 338 14.39 7.20 -0.41
C SER A 338 14.02 7.54 -1.86
N ALA A 339 14.89 8.29 -2.55
CA ALA A 339 14.71 8.61 -3.96
C ALA A 339 14.66 7.36 -4.86
N ASP A 340 15.33 6.27 -4.44
CA ASP A 340 15.36 4.98 -5.15
C ASP A 340 14.24 4.03 -4.70
N GLY A 341 13.22 4.53 -3.98
CA GLY A 341 12.03 3.76 -3.63
C GLY A 341 12.15 2.87 -2.39
N TYR A 342 13.33 2.75 -1.76
CA TYR A 342 13.47 2.03 -0.48
C TYR A 342 12.55 2.65 0.59
N PRO A 343 11.67 1.89 1.27
CA PRO A 343 10.58 2.45 2.06
C PRO A 343 10.99 3.11 3.39
N PHE A 344 12.23 2.89 3.84
CA PHE A 344 12.69 3.36 5.15
C PHE A 344 13.68 4.52 5.08
N THR A 345 13.66 5.37 6.11
CA THR A 345 14.76 6.29 6.41
C THR A 345 15.64 5.66 7.49
N CYS A 346 16.93 5.44 7.21
CA CYS A 346 17.86 4.87 8.18
C CYS A 346 18.46 5.93 9.11
N LEU A 347 18.38 5.73 10.42
CA LEU A 347 18.88 6.65 11.43
C LEU A 347 20.43 6.76 11.45
N GLY A 348 21.12 5.69 11.04
CA GLY A 348 22.58 5.66 10.87
C GLY A 348 23.06 5.70 9.42
N GLY A 349 22.15 5.90 8.46
CA GLY A 349 22.42 5.77 7.02
C GLY A 349 22.47 4.32 6.53
N CYS A 350 22.02 4.09 5.30
CA CYS A 350 22.06 2.79 4.62
C CYS A 350 22.08 3.00 3.09
N PRO A 351 23.15 3.59 2.54
CA PRO A 351 23.20 3.99 1.14
C PRO A 351 23.02 2.79 0.21
N GLY A 352 22.25 2.98 -0.86
CA GLY A 352 22.08 1.97 -1.91
C GLY A 352 21.17 0.79 -1.56
N ARG A 353 20.47 0.82 -0.41
CA ARG A 353 19.44 -0.19 -0.11
C ARG A 353 18.24 -0.03 -1.02
N ARG A 354 17.65 -1.17 -1.38
CA ARG A 354 16.42 -1.28 -2.15
C ARG A 354 15.56 -2.36 -1.52
N GLU A 355 14.25 -2.20 -1.67
CA GLU A 355 13.36 -3.28 -1.27
C GLU A 355 13.53 -4.43 -2.26
N LEU A 356 13.70 -5.64 -1.75
CA LEU A 356 13.68 -6.82 -2.59
C LEU A 356 12.23 -7.18 -2.90
N GLY A 357 11.94 -7.37 -4.18
CA GLY A 357 10.61 -7.72 -4.63
C GLY A 357 10.54 -7.69 -6.14
N ASP A 358 9.70 -8.55 -6.69
CA ASP A 358 9.39 -8.56 -8.12
C ASP A 358 8.30 -7.53 -8.40
N VAL A 359 8.64 -6.24 -8.26
CA VAL A 359 7.74 -5.12 -8.52
C VAL A 359 8.30 -4.34 -9.70
N LEU A 360 7.55 -4.32 -10.80
CA LEU A 360 7.87 -3.48 -11.97
C LEU A 360 7.02 -2.22 -11.93
N GLY A 361 7.64 -1.04 -11.87
CA GLY A 361 6.94 0.23 -11.99
C GLY A 361 6.94 0.77 -13.42
N LEU A 362 5.79 1.29 -13.88
CA LEU A 362 5.65 2.08 -15.09
C LEU A 362 5.09 3.46 -14.75
N GLU A 363 5.69 4.51 -15.31
CA GLU A 363 5.18 5.88 -15.24
C GLU A 363 4.72 6.31 -16.63
N ALA A 364 3.49 6.81 -16.76
CA ALA A 364 2.89 7.31 -18.01
C ALA A 364 2.30 8.72 -17.80
N ARG A 365 2.56 9.65 -18.72
CA ARG A 365 2.15 11.06 -18.59
C ARG A 365 0.85 11.41 -19.32
N SER A 366 0.44 10.56 -20.26
CA SER A 366 -0.73 10.76 -21.11
C SER A 366 -1.19 9.40 -21.63
N GLY A 367 -2.35 9.36 -22.27
CA GLY A 367 -2.90 8.13 -22.84
C GLY A 367 -4.24 7.75 -22.24
N ASP A 368 -5.03 7.05 -23.03
CA ASP A 368 -6.31 6.51 -22.62
C ASP A 368 -6.57 5.28 -23.49
N LEU A 369 -7.30 4.31 -22.95
CA LEU A 369 -7.75 3.13 -23.65
C LEU A 369 -9.22 3.24 -24.09
N VAL A 370 -9.84 4.42 -24.04
CA VAL A 370 -11.24 4.60 -24.47
C VAL A 370 -11.39 5.26 -25.85
N GLY A 371 -12.54 4.99 -26.48
CA GLY A 371 -12.95 5.63 -27.73
C GLY A 371 -12.29 5.04 -28.98
N ALA A 372 -11.98 5.90 -29.95
CA ALA A 372 -11.42 5.52 -31.25
C ALA A 372 -9.89 5.58 -31.31
N ALA A 373 -9.26 6.34 -30.42
CA ALA A 373 -7.82 6.36 -30.23
C ALA A 373 -7.43 5.44 -29.06
N ASP A 374 -6.18 5.01 -29.03
CA ASP A 374 -5.60 4.33 -27.89
C ASP A 374 -4.17 4.83 -27.70
N GLY A 375 -3.82 5.12 -26.44
CA GLY A 375 -2.50 5.61 -26.08
C GLY A 375 -2.04 4.95 -24.81
N VAL A 376 -0.90 4.25 -24.87
CA VAL A 376 -0.30 3.56 -23.73
C VAL A 376 1.22 3.63 -23.78
N TYR A 377 1.83 3.60 -22.62
CA TYR A 377 3.22 3.17 -22.49
C TYR A 377 3.22 1.66 -22.31
N PHE A 378 3.79 0.91 -23.26
CA PHE A 378 3.69 -0.55 -23.32
C PHE A 378 5.07 -1.19 -23.24
N VAL A 379 5.25 -2.03 -22.23
CA VAL A 379 6.46 -2.84 -22.06
C VAL A 379 6.09 -4.29 -22.32
N HIS A 380 6.72 -4.91 -23.32
CA HIS A 380 6.22 -6.18 -23.84
C HIS A 380 7.31 -7.13 -24.34
N GLU A 381 6.90 -8.39 -24.46
CA GLU A 381 7.60 -9.41 -25.23
C GLU A 381 7.05 -9.38 -26.67
N PRO A 382 7.91 -9.27 -27.70
CA PRO A 382 7.49 -9.36 -29.08
C PRO A 382 7.33 -10.82 -29.53
N ASN A 383 6.56 -11.04 -30.60
CA ASN A 383 6.48 -12.32 -31.30
C ASN A 383 6.10 -13.53 -30.43
N VAL A 384 5.25 -13.35 -29.41
CA VAL A 384 4.78 -14.45 -28.58
C VAL A 384 3.93 -15.40 -29.43
N THR A 385 4.40 -16.64 -29.58
CA THR A 385 3.73 -17.65 -30.42
C THR A 385 2.98 -18.73 -29.67
N ASP A 386 3.29 -18.91 -28.39
CA ASP A 386 2.78 -20.00 -27.55
C ASP A 386 1.58 -19.55 -26.71
N ALA A 387 0.91 -20.51 -26.08
CA ALA A 387 -0.12 -20.22 -25.10
C ALA A 387 0.52 -19.76 -23.78
N VAL A 388 0.16 -18.56 -23.32
CA VAL A 388 0.79 -17.89 -22.17
C VAL A 388 -0.27 -17.33 -21.24
N THR A 389 -0.02 -17.46 -19.93
CA THR A 389 -0.77 -16.79 -18.87
C THR A 389 0.14 -15.80 -18.15
N TRP A 390 -0.30 -14.55 -18.11
CA TRP A 390 0.30 -13.46 -17.34
C TRP A 390 -0.50 -13.23 -16.06
N THR A 391 0.17 -13.04 -14.93
CA THR A 391 -0.47 -12.70 -13.66
C THR A 391 0.33 -11.61 -12.95
N ALA A 392 -0.36 -10.62 -12.37
CA ALA A 392 0.25 -9.61 -11.51
C ALA A 392 -0.76 -9.06 -10.50
N GLY A 393 -0.27 -8.65 -9.33
CA GLY A 393 -0.93 -7.64 -8.51
C GLY A 393 -0.64 -6.26 -9.07
N ILE A 394 -1.65 -5.44 -9.32
CA ILE A 394 -1.56 -4.12 -9.93
C ILE A 394 -1.90 -3.08 -8.85
N SER A 395 -0.94 -2.21 -8.57
CA SER A 395 -1.09 -1.08 -7.66
C SER A 395 -1.00 0.24 -8.42
N VAL A 396 -1.94 1.15 -8.15
CA VAL A 396 -2.04 2.47 -8.80
C VAL A 396 -2.28 3.53 -7.72
N ALA A 397 -2.22 4.80 -8.09
CA ALA A 397 -2.66 5.86 -7.18
C ALA A 397 -4.19 5.76 -7.03
N SER A 398 -4.67 5.36 -5.86
CA SER A 398 -6.10 5.15 -5.57
C SER A 398 -6.77 6.33 -4.86
N SER A 399 -6.08 7.47 -4.75
CA SER A 399 -6.63 8.67 -4.13
C SER A 399 -6.11 9.92 -4.83
N HIS A 400 -6.89 11.00 -4.80
CA HIS A 400 -6.48 12.35 -5.23
C HIS A 400 -5.85 12.43 -6.63
N VAL A 401 -6.24 11.55 -7.55
CA VAL A 401 -5.75 11.56 -8.92
C VAL A 401 -6.89 11.63 -9.93
N ASP A 402 -6.59 12.17 -11.11
CA ASP A 402 -7.53 12.18 -12.22
C ASP A 402 -7.90 10.75 -12.64
N ARG A 403 -9.20 10.44 -12.64
CA ARG A 403 -9.74 9.17 -13.14
C ARG A 403 -9.29 8.92 -14.58
N GLY A 404 -8.89 7.69 -14.89
CA GLY A 404 -8.51 7.27 -16.24
C GLY A 404 -7.01 7.08 -16.47
N ALA A 405 -6.20 7.10 -15.40
CA ALA A 405 -4.95 6.36 -15.44
C ALA A 405 -5.21 4.89 -15.13
N GLU A 406 -4.46 3.99 -15.75
CA GLU A 406 -4.61 2.55 -15.58
C GLU A 406 -3.26 1.84 -15.56
N GLY A 407 -3.18 0.75 -14.80
CA GLY A 407 -2.17 -0.30 -14.98
C GLY A 407 -2.81 -1.55 -15.58
N CYS A 408 -2.22 -2.12 -16.62
CA CYS A 408 -2.82 -3.20 -17.38
C CYS A 408 -1.86 -4.37 -17.66
N LEU A 409 -2.38 -5.60 -17.63
CA LEU A 409 -1.84 -6.70 -18.43
C LEU A 409 -2.43 -6.60 -19.84
N MET A 410 -1.62 -6.60 -20.88
CA MET A 410 -2.08 -6.35 -22.26
C MET A 410 -1.52 -7.35 -23.26
N ALA A 411 -2.37 -7.76 -24.20
CA ALA A 411 -2.00 -8.46 -25.43
C ALA A 411 -2.50 -7.68 -26.66
N ARG A 412 -1.63 -7.51 -27.66
CA ARG A 412 -1.85 -6.63 -28.81
C ARG A 412 -1.30 -7.25 -30.10
N ALA A 413 -1.93 -6.94 -31.24
CA ALA A 413 -1.53 -7.45 -32.55
C ALA A 413 -0.26 -6.81 -33.11
N SER A 414 -0.15 -5.48 -33.04
CA SER A 414 1.01 -4.69 -33.48
C SER A 414 1.12 -3.39 -32.69
N ILE A 415 2.22 -2.64 -32.83
CA ILE A 415 2.40 -1.32 -32.20
C ILE A 415 1.60 -0.21 -32.91
N ASP A 416 0.94 -0.52 -34.03
CA ASP A 416 0.18 0.47 -34.79
C ASP A 416 -0.97 1.03 -33.95
N GLN A 417 -1.25 2.32 -34.15
CA GLN A 417 -2.39 2.96 -33.54
C GLN A 417 -3.68 2.27 -33.99
N GLY A 418 -4.56 1.96 -33.02
CA GLY A 418 -5.80 1.25 -33.25
C GLY A 418 -5.68 -0.25 -33.51
N ALA A 419 -4.48 -0.85 -33.46
CA ALA A 419 -4.33 -2.29 -33.63
C ALA A 419 -5.23 -3.09 -32.64
N PRO A 420 -5.72 -4.28 -33.02
CA PRO A 420 -6.50 -5.10 -32.12
C PRO A 420 -5.76 -5.42 -30.82
N PHE A 421 -6.46 -5.31 -29.69
CA PHE A 421 -5.90 -5.58 -28.37
C PHE A 421 -6.94 -6.10 -27.38
N PHE A 422 -6.43 -6.70 -26.31
CA PHE A 422 -7.17 -7.09 -25.12
C PHE A 422 -6.32 -6.77 -23.90
N ALA A 423 -6.86 -6.02 -22.94
CA ALA A 423 -6.15 -5.60 -21.75
C ALA A 423 -7.01 -5.78 -20.49
N VAL A 424 -6.44 -6.37 -19.45
CA VAL A 424 -7.03 -6.45 -18.11
C VAL A 424 -6.39 -5.36 -17.27
N CYS A 425 -7.18 -4.36 -16.92
CA CYS A 425 -6.69 -3.12 -16.34
C CYS A 425 -7.30 -2.87 -14.96
N ARG A 426 -6.47 -2.32 -14.08
CA ARG A 426 -6.91 -1.67 -12.85
C ARG A 426 -6.81 -0.15 -13.04
N PRO A 427 -7.95 0.56 -13.06
CA PRO A 427 -7.95 2.01 -13.08
C PRO A 427 -7.53 2.61 -11.74
N ALA A 428 -6.93 3.80 -11.82
CA ALA A 428 -6.68 4.71 -10.72
C ALA A 428 -7.97 5.37 -10.27
N ASP A 429 -8.08 5.61 -8.96
CA ASP A 429 -9.29 6.10 -8.27
C ASP A 429 -10.53 5.18 -8.48
N VAL A 430 -11.58 5.41 -7.68
CA VAL A 430 -12.78 4.57 -7.45
C VAL A 430 -13.34 3.84 -8.68
N ASP A 431 -12.75 2.70 -9.03
CA ASP A 431 -13.18 1.85 -10.14
C ASP A 431 -12.69 0.40 -9.98
N THR A 432 -13.49 -0.56 -10.46
CA THR A 432 -13.12 -1.99 -10.44
C THR A 432 -12.20 -2.38 -11.59
N VAL A 433 -11.40 -3.44 -11.38
CA VAL A 433 -10.66 -4.11 -12.44
C VAL A 433 -11.60 -4.51 -13.57
N ARG A 434 -11.20 -4.22 -14.79
CA ARG A 434 -12.01 -4.31 -16.01
C ARG A 434 -11.18 -4.71 -17.21
N VAL A 435 -11.87 -5.18 -18.24
CA VAL A 435 -11.26 -5.45 -19.54
C VAL A 435 -11.51 -4.26 -20.47
N PHE A 436 -10.46 -3.82 -21.16
CA PHE A 436 -10.56 -2.98 -22.35
C PHE A 436 -10.15 -3.80 -23.57
N ARG A 437 -10.89 -3.70 -24.67
CA ARG A 437 -10.58 -4.46 -25.87
C ARG A 437 -10.99 -3.77 -27.16
N ARG A 438 -10.25 -4.01 -28.22
CA ARG A 438 -10.56 -3.58 -29.58
C ARG A 438 -10.36 -4.74 -30.54
N GLU A 439 -11.42 -5.20 -31.21
CA GLU A 439 -11.37 -6.43 -32.02
C GLU A 439 -10.75 -6.21 -33.41
N THR A 440 -10.91 -5.02 -33.99
CA THR A 440 -10.42 -4.65 -35.33
C THR A 440 -9.88 -3.22 -35.34
N ALA A 441 -9.05 -2.85 -36.31
CA ALA A 441 -8.45 -1.52 -36.41
C ALA A 441 -9.48 -0.36 -36.37
N SER A 442 -10.64 -0.56 -37.00
CA SER A 442 -11.73 0.41 -37.08
C SER A 442 -12.77 0.33 -35.95
N ALA A 443 -12.61 -0.60 -35.01
CA ALA A 443 -13.56 -0.74 -33.90
C ALA A 443 -13.27 0.27 -32.79
N ASN A 444 -14.33 0.72 -32.12
CA ASN A 444 -14.18 1.41 -30.85
C ASN A 444 -13.72 0.44 -29.76
N VAL A 445 -13.07 0.97 -28.73
CA VAL A 445 -12.74 0.16 -27.54
C VAL A 445 -14.02 -0.18 -26.78
N ALA A 446 -14.21 -1.46 -26.51
CA ALA A 446 -15.26 -1.99 -25.64
C ALA A 446 -14.71 -2.27 -24.24
N THR A 447 -15.58 -2.13 -23.23
CA THR A 447 -15.26 -2.39 -21.83
C THR A 447 -16.12 -3.51 -21.29
N ALA A 448 -15.55 -4.38 -20.46
CA ALA A 448 -16.28 -5.41 -19.72
C ALA A 448 -15.85 -5.44 -18.24
N THR A 449 -16.81 -5.68 -17.35
CA THR A 449 -16.62 -5.79 -15.90
C THR A 449 -17.38 -7.00 -15.39
N ALA A 450 -16.99 -7.49 -14.20
CA ALA A 450 -17.75 -8.48 -13.46
C ALA A 450 -17.96 -8.05 -12.01
N SER A 451 -18.94 -8.65 -11.35
CA SER A 451 -19.08 -8.57 -9.89
C SER A 451 -18.11 -9.53 -9.23
N TYR A 452 -17.44 -9.07 -8.16
CA TYR A 452 -16.52 -9.89 -7.38
C TYR A 452 -17.20 -10.35 -6.09
N PRO A 453 -16.91 -11.56 -5.60
CA PRO A 453 -17.23 -11.91 -4.23
C PRO A 453 -16.39 -10.99 -3.34
N THR A 454 -17.03 -10.01 -2.71
CA THR A 454 -16.35 -9.05 -1.86
C THR A 454 -16.03 -9.63 -0.48
N ASP A 455 -16.75 -10.65 -0.02
CA ASP A 455 -16.63 -11.30 1.30
C ASP A 455 -16.51 -10.36 2.53
N GLY A 456 -16.71 -9.04 2.38
CA GLY A 456 -16.47 -8.03 3.43
C GLY A 456 -15.41 -6.98 3.09
N ILE A 457 -14.70 -7.12 1.96
CA ILE A 457 -13.81 -6.11 1.36
C ILE A 457 -14.64 -5.20 0.44
N TYR A 458 -14.99 -3.99 0.89
CA TYR A 458 -16.01 -3.16 0.21
C TYR A 458 -15.48 -2.10 -0.76
N SER A 459 -14.16 -1.86 -0.82
CA SER A 459 -13.69 -0.92 -1.84
C SER A 459 -13.70 -1.62 -3.20
N SER A 460 -14.37 -1.00 -4.20
CA SER A 460 -14.29 -1.44 -5.60
C SER A 460 -12.84 -1.54 -6.10
N GLU A 461 -11.96 -0.79 -5.45
CA GLU A 461 -10.53 -0.75 -5.73
C GLU A 461 -9.76 -1.93 -5.14
N SER A 462 -10.39 -2.75 -4.29
CA SER A 462 -9.74 -3.86 -3.61
C SER A 462 -9.54 -5.12 -4.46
N THR A 463 -9.89 -5.05 -5.74
CA THR A 463 -9.44 -6.03 -6.72
C THR A 463 -8.10 -5.57 -7.26
N PHE A 464 -7.02 -6.20 -6.78
CA PHE A 464 -5.66 -5.80 -7.16
C PHE A 464 -5.06 -6.73 -8.20
N PHE A 465 -5.51 -7.99 -8.29
CA PHE A 465 -4.88 -8.96 -9.18
C PHE A 465 -5.56 -9.01 -10.54
N ALA A 466 -4.74 -9.08 -11.59
CA ALA A 466 -5.15 -9.31 -12.95
C ALA A 466 -4.49 -10.59 -13.47
N ARG A 467 -5.22 -11.32 -14.31
CA ARG A 467 -4.69 -12.45 -15.07
C ARG A 467 -5.16 -12.40 -16.51
N LEU A 468 -4.22 -12.57 -17.43
CA LEU A 468 -4.44 -12.55 -18.87
C LEU A 468 -3.91 -13.84 -19.47
N THR A 469 -4.80 -14.66 -20.03
CA THR A 469 -4.42 -15.88 -20.75
C THR A 469 -4.64 -15.68 -22.23
N VAL A 470 -3.58 -15.87 -23.02
CA VAL A 470 -3.60 -15.79 -24.49
C VAL A 470 -3.25 -17.16 -25.05
N THR A 471 -4.15 -17.75 -25.83
CA THR A 471 -3.97 -19.06 -26.48
C THR A 471 -4.01 -18.87 -27.99
N PRO A 472 -2.96 -19.29 -28.74
CA PRO A 472 -2.99 -19.28 -30.20
C PRO A 472 -4.16 -20.12 -30.74
N GLN A 473 -4.88 -19.60 -31.74
CA GLN A 473 -6.01 -20.28 -32.36
C GLN A 473 -5.95 -20.11 -33.88
N GLY A 474 -5.25 -21.01 -34.58
CA GLY A 474 -4.99 -20.88 -36.01
C GLY A 474 -4.18 -19.61 -36.32
N ALA A 475 -4.73 -18.75 -37.19
CA ALA A 475 -4.16 -17.42 -37.47
C ALA A 475 -4.45 -16.38 -36.36
N GLY A 476 -5.37 -16.70 -35.45
CA GLY A 476 -5.88 -15.80 -34.41
C GLY A 476 -5.40 -16.11 -32.99
N SER A 477 -6.08 -15.52 -32.01
CA SER A 477 -5.85 -15.75 -30.58
C SER A 477 -7.17 -15.83 -29.81
N ARG A 478 -7.30 -16.82 -28.92
CA ARG A 478 -8.31 -16.83 -27.86
C ARG A 478 -7.72 -16.19 -26.62
N VAL A 479 -8.45 -15.25 -26.01
CA VAL A 479 -7.97 -14.45 -24.89
C VAL A 479 -8.99 -14.49 -23.77
N LYS A 480 -8.53 -14.68 -22.54
CA LYS A 480 -9.33 -14.66 -21.32
C LYS A 480 -8.74 -13.68 -20.32
N GLY A 481 -9.56 -12.75 -19.84
CA GLY A 481 -9.23 -11.79 -18.80
C GLY A 481 -9.93 -12.11 -17.49
N GLU A 482 -9.18 -12.11 -16.39
CA GLU A 482 -9.66 -12.46 -15.06
C GLU A 482 -9.15 -11.46 -14.01
N GLY A 483 -9.95 -11.23 -12.98
CA GLY A 483 -9.59 -10.40 -11.82
C GLY A 483 -9.68 -11.17 -10.51
N SER A 484 -8.94 -10.72 -9.49
CA SER A 484 -8.97 -11.33 -8.16
C SER A 484 -8.63 -10.32 -7.04
N VAL A 485 -9.26 -10.49 -5.87
CA VAL A 485 -8.97 -9.73 -4.65
C VAL A 485 -7.81 -10.32 -3.85
N ASP A 486 -7.53 -11.62 -4.05
CA ASP A 486 -6.57 -12.38 -3.24
C ASP A 486 -5.49 -13.09 -4.08
N GLY A 487 -5.59 -13.06 -5.41
CA GLY A 487 -4.67 -13.77 -6.31
C GLY A 487 -4.86 -15.29 -6.34
N VAL A 488 -5.88 -15.83 -5.65
CA VAL A 488 -6.18 -17.27 -5.55
C VAL A 488 -7.52 -17.58 -6.20
N ARG A 489 -8.55 -16.79 -5.87
CA ARG A 489 -9.91 -16.93 -6.39
C ARG A 489 -10.10 -15.96 -7.54
N TRP A 490 -10.31 -16.49 -8.72
CA TRP A 490 -10.34 -15.73 -9.96
C TRP A 490 -11.74 -15.65 -10.55
N VAL A 491 -12.15 -14.45 -10.94
CA VAL A 491 -13.42 -14.19 -11.62
C VAL A 491 -13.12 -13.85 -13.07
N THR A 492 -13.82 -14.49 -14.00
CA THR A 492 -13.72 -14.18 -15.43
C THR A 492 -14.46 -12.88 -15.74
N LEU A 493 -13.76 -11.94 -16.36
CA LEU A 493 -14.27 -10.61 -16.73
C LEU A 493 -14.73 -10.59 -18.18
N ASP A 494 -13.92 -11.13 -19.08
CA ASP A 494 -14.28 -11.33 -20.48
C ASP A 494 -13.45 -12.45 -21.10
N GLU A 495 -13.99 -13.04 -22.17
CA GLU A 495 -13.32 -14.05 -22.97
C GLU A 495 -13.72 -13.91 -24.44
N ARG A 496 -12.73 -13.85 -25.34
CA ARG A 496 -12.93 -13.55 -26.77
C ARG A 496 -11.96 -14.32 -27.66
N THR A 497 -12.35 -14.49 -28.93
CA THR A 497 -11.47 -14.92 -30.01
C THR A 497 -11.24 -13.77 -30.97
N PHE A 498 -9.97 -13.45 -31.21
CA PHE A 498 -9.52 -12.49 -32.20
C PHE A 498 -9.16 -13.22 -33.49
N ALA A 499 -9.54 -12.67 -34.64
CA ALA A 499 -9.19 -13.21 -35.95
C ALA A 499 -7.69 -13.05 -36.28
N VAL A 500 -6.99 -12.17 -35.54
CA VAL A 500 -5.56 -11.91 -35.66
C VAL A 500 -4.81 -12.40 -34.42
N ARG A 501 -3.53 -12.70 -34.61
CA ARG A 501 -2.65 -13.07 -33.50
C ARG A 501 -2.32 -11.84 -32.65
N LEU A 502 -2.45 -11.96 -31.33
CA LEU A 502 -1.98 -10.96 -30.37
C LEU A 502 -0.55 -11.31 -29.91
N ALA A 503 0.42 -10.98 -30.77
CA ALA A 503 1.80 -11.41 -30.62
C ALA A 503 2.62 -10.54 -29.66
N LEU A 504 2.16 -9.35 -29.31
CA LEU A 504 2.82 -8.48 -28.35
C LEU A 504 2.12 -8.62 -26.99
N GLN A 505 2.82 -9.08 -25.96
CA GLN A 505 2.21 -9.34 -24.65
C GLN A 505 3.08 -8.80 -23.51
N GLY A 506 2.46 -8.17 -22.53
CA GLY A 506 3.19 -7.62 -21.38
C GLY A 506 2.34 -6.71 -20.50
N VAL A 507 2.95 -5.63 -20.02
CA VAL A 507 2.33 -4.65 -19.12
C VAL A 507 2.24 -3.28 -19.76
N ALA A 508 1.14 -2.57 -19.52
CA ALA A 508 0.90 -1.24 -20.04
C ALA A 508 0.46 -0.28 -18.94
N ALA A 509 0.77 1.00 -19.11
CA ALA A 509 0.26 2.07 -18.27
C ALA A 509 -0.28 3.23 -19.11
N THR A 510 -1.31 3.89 -18.59
CA THR A 510 -1.87 5.16 -19.11
C THR A 510 -1.76 6.24 -18.05
N GLY A 511 -1.89 7.49 -18.47
CA GLY A 511 -1.95 8.63 -17.56
C GLY A 511 -2.75 9.77 -18.18
N LYS A 512 -3.09 10.78 -17.39
CA LYS A 512 -3.70 12.01 -17.90
C LYS A 512 -2.70 13.17 -17.86
N ALA A 513 -2.82 14.07 -18.83
CA ALA A 513 -1.82 15.09 -19.15
C ALA A 513 -1.45 16.05 -18.00
N ALA A 514 -2.24 16.11 -16.92
CA ALA A 514 -1.98 16.99 -15.78
C ALA A 514 -0.85 16.49 -14.85
N ALA A 515 -0.66 15.17 -14.71
CA ALA A 515 0.38 14.60 -13.85
C ALA A 515 0.80 13.19 -14.33
N PRO A 516 2.10 12.82 -14.22
CA PRO A 516 2.53 11.45 -14.46
C PRO A 516 1.80 10.49 -13.52
N SER A 517 1.15 9.47 -14.07
CA SER A 517 0.58 8.37 -13.30
C SER A 517 1.57 7.23 -13.20
N ARG A 518 1.57 6.53 -12.06
CA ARG A 518 2.39 5.34 -11.83
C ARG A 518 1.52 4.12 -11.59
N ALA A 519 1.86 3.05 -12.30
CA ALA A 519 1.32 1.71 -12.08
C ALA A 519 2.46 0.77 -11.71
N PHE A 520 2.26 -0.01 -10.64
CA PHE A 520 3.21 -1.00 -10.16
C PHE A 520 2.62 -2.41 -10.35
N PHE A 521 3.43 -3.32 -10.87
CA PHE A 521 3.07 -4.70 -11.16
C PHE A 521 3.88 -5.61 -10.23
N ALA A 522 3.26 -6.01 -9.12
CA ALA A 522 3.84 -6.88 -8.11
C ALA A 522 3.63 -8.36 -8.45
N GLY A 523 4.68 -9.17 -8.34
CA GLY A 523 4.65 -10.61 -8.61
C GLY A 523 4.32 -10.93 -10.06
N LEU A 524 4.84 -10.12 -10.99
CA LEU A 524 4.58 -10.29 -12.43
C LEU A 524 5.16 -11.61 -12.92
N THR A 525 4.28 -12.54 -13.27
CA THR A 525 4.67 -13.88 -13.73
C THR A 525 4.19 -14.16 -15.14
N ARG A 526 4.99 -14.93 -15.87
CA ARG A 526 4.67 -15.47 -17.19
C ARG A 526 4.76 -17.00 -17.14
N ALA A 527 3.63 -17.68 -17.36
CA ALA A 527 3.58 -19.13 -17.42
C ALA A 527 3.19 -19.59 -18.83
N ALA A 528 4.04 -20.41 -19.47
CA ALA A 528 3.62 -21.14 -20.65
C ALA A 528 2.60 -22.22 -20.25
N SER A 529 1.58 -22.43 -21.07
CA SER A 529 0.56 -23.45 -20.81
C SER A 529 1.20 -24.83 -20.67
N GLY A 530 0.95 -25.50 -19.54
CA GLY A 530 1.52 -26.82 -19.21
C GLY A 530 2.84 -26.78 -18.41
N SER A 531 3.41 -25.60 -18.14
CA SER A 531 4.54 -25.48 -17.20
C SER A 531 4.05 -25.51 -15.76
N SER A 532 4.67 -26.33 -14.91
CA SER A 532 4.41 -26.36 -13.47
C SER A 532 5.12 -25.24 -12.69
N ALA A 533 6.02 -24.49 -13.35
CA ALA A 533 6.74 -23.37 -12.74
C ALA A 533 6.58 -22.11 -13.61
N PRO A 534 6.02 -21.01 -13.07
CA PRO A 534 6.05 -19.72 -13.75
C PRO A 534 7.51 -19.24 -13.87
N GLY A 535 7.89 -18.79 -15.06
CA GLY A 535 9.20 -18.16 -15.27
C GLY A 535 9.11 -16.65 -15.03
N ARG A 536 10.25 -16.01 -14.70
CA ARG A 536 10.35 -14.55 -14.76
C ARG A 536 10.16 -14.10 -16.21
N SER A 537 9.36 -13.04 -16.41
CA SER A 537 9.06 -12.52 -17.74
C SER A 537 10.27 -11.89 -18.42
N LYS A 538 10.47 -12.14 -19.72
CA LYS A 538 11.47 -11.45 -20.55
C LYS A 538 10.83 -10.24 -21.22
N LEU A 539 10.56 -9.20 -20.44
CA LEU A 539 10.04 -7.93 -20.96
C LEU A 539 11.18 -7.10 -21.58
N THR A 540 11.44 -7.32 -22.85
CA THR A 540 12.62 -6.77 -23.54
C THR A 540 12.33 -5.53 -24.38
N ALA A 541 11.10 -5.36 -24.89
CA ALA A 541 10.72 -4.22 -25.71
C ALA A 541 9.93 -3.17 -24.90
N THR A 542 10.07 -1.91 -25.29
CA THR A 542 9.40 -0.78 -24.65
C THR A 542 8.96 0.18 -25.75
N GLU A 543 7.67 0.50 -25.78
CA GLU A 543 7.07 1.28 -26.85
C GLU A 543 6.09 2.31 -26.28
N SER A 544 6.10 3.49 -26.90
CA SER A 544 5.10 4.52 -26.69
C SER A 544 4.08 4.45 -27.82
N ILE A 545 2.85 4.07 -27.51
CA ILE A 545 1.76 3.98 -28.48
C ILE A 545 0.93 5.26 -28.40
N GLY A 546 0.71 5.90 -29.55
CA GLY A 546 0.06 7.21 -29.61
C GLY A 546 0.94 8.33 -29.04
N GLN A 547 0.32 9.41 -28.57
CA GLN A 547 1.02 10.55 -27.96
C GLN A 547 1.29 10.30 -26.46
N VAL A 548 1.88 9.16 -26.13
CA VAL A 548 2.21 8.78 -24.76
C VAL A 548 3.71 8.85 -24.51
N THR A 549 4.10 9.48 -23.41
CA THR A 549 5.47 9.39 -22.90
C THR A 549 5.46 8.65 -21.58
N GLY A 550 6.44 7.77 -21.40
CA GLY A 550 6.56 6.98 -20.18
C GLY A 550 7.97 6.44 -19.96
N ARG A 551 8.17 5.86 -18.78
CA ARG A 551 9.43 5.23 -18.39
C ARG A 551 9.17 4.10 -17.39
N ARG A 552 10.11 3.17 -17.28
CA ARG A 552 10.19 2.26 -16.13
C ARG A 552 10.63 3.04 -14.90
N VAL A 553 10.09 2.69 -13.74
CA VAL A 553 10.48 3.23 -12.44
C VAL A 553 10.80 2.09 -11.50
N ASP A 554 11.85 2.29 -10.69
CA ASP A 554 12.31 1.35 -9.66
C ASP A 554 11.39 1.42 -8.41
#